data_AF-A0A3B9RD95-F1
#
_entry.id   AF-A0A3B9RD95-F1
#
_cell.length_a   1.000
_cell.length_b   1.000
_cell.length_c   1.000
_cell.angle_alpha   90.00
_cell.angle_beta   90.00
_cell.angle_gamma   90.00
#
_symmetry.space_group_name_H-M   'P 1'
#
loop_
_entity.id
_entity.type
_entity.pdbx_description
1 polymer ?
#
loop_
_entity_poly.entity_id
_entity_poly.type
_entity_poly.pdbx_seq_one_letter_code
_entity_poly.pdbx_strand_id
1 'polypeptide(L)'
;MKSLRVLGVESFTQNTLPIELAKLTQLEVLSITGCDFQERLSEEFRQLHLKKLIYWTSKFSGSNMKYELYEPLVGKGITQRYFDDDDKIKPFKLG
;
A
#
# COMPACT_ATOMS: atom_id res chain seq x y z
N MET A 1 -17.77 14.60 -4.88
CA MET A 1 -16.50 14.46 -4.13
C MET A 1 -15.58 13.56 -4.96
N LYS A 2 -14.30 13.89 -5.15
CA LYS A 2 -13.39 13.05 -5.94
C LYS A 2 -12.99 11.82 -5.11
N SER A 3 -13.17 10.62 -5.66
CA SER A 3 -12.79 9.37 -4.99
C SER A 3 -11.27 9.20 -4.99
N LEU A 4 -10.67 8.90 -3.83
CA LEU A 4 -9.21 8.73 -3.71
C LEU A 4 -8.72 7.52 -4.52
N ARG A 5 -7.75 7.72 -5.41
CA ARG A 5 -7.18 6.66 -6.27
C ARG A 5 -5.83 6.18 -5.76
N VAL A 6 -5.01 7.11 -5.28
CA VAL A 6 -3.63 6.89 -4.87
C VAL A 6 -3.47 7.33 -3.42
N LEU A 7 -2.88 6.48 -2.59
CA LEU A 7 -2.53 6.79 -1.21
C LEU A 7 -1.06 6.43 -0.97
N GLY A 8 -0.29 7.40 -0.48
CA GLY A 8 1.06 7.16 0.03
C GLY A 8 1.07 7.16 1.54
N VAL A 9 1.46 6.04 2.15
CA VAL A 9 1.76 5.94 3.57
C VAL A 9 3.26 5.66 3.67
N GLU A 10 4.03 6.65 4.09
CA GLU A 10 5.49 6.56 4.12
C GLU A 10 6.01 6.64 5.56
N SER A 11 6.99 5.79 5.88
CA SER A 11 7.63 5.77 7.22
C SER A 11 6.63 5.70 8.38
N PHE A 12 5.53 4.96 8.20
CA PHE A 12 4.49 4.84 9.23
C PHE A 12 4.99 3.95 10.37
N THR A 13 5.03 4.52 11.57
CA THR A 13 5.68 3.92 12.74
C THR A 13 4.73 3.11 13.63
N GLN A 14 3.49 2.88 13.20
CA GLN A 14 2.57 2.02 13.93
C GLN A 14 2.79 0.54 13.59
N ASN A 15 2.31 -0.33 14.48
CA ASN A 15 2.48 -1.78 14.35
C ASN A 15 1.84 -2.35 13.07
N THR A 16 0.81 -1.71 12.50
CA THR A 16 0.11 -2.13 11.28
C THR A 16 -0.70 -0.97 10.69
N LEU A 17 -1.34 -1.16 9.52
CA LEU A 17 -2.26 -0.14 8.96
C LEU A 17 -3.62 -0.15 9.70
N PRO A 18 -4.26 1.01 9.90
CA PRO A 18 -5.59 1.10 10.48
C PRO A 18 -6.63 0.43 9.57
N ILE A 19 -7.48 -0.42 10.15
CA ILE A 19 -8.45 -1.26 9.44
C ILE A 19 -9.44 -0.46 8.57
N GLU A 20 -9.69 0.80 8.93
CA GLU A 20 -10.55 1.72 8.20
C GLU A 20 -10.06 1.96 6.77
N LEU A 21 -8.74 1.86 6.50
CA LEU A 21 -8.19 1.98 5.15
C LEU A 21 -8.70 0.88 4.22
N ALA A 22 -9.07 -0.28 4.75
CA ALA A 22 -9.64 -1.36 3.96
C ALA A 22 -10.99 -0.97 3.31
N LYS A 23 -11.70 0.04 3.85
CA LYS A 23 -12.97 0.54 3.29
C LYS A 23 -12.77 1.36 2.01
N LEU A 24 -11.55 1.74 1.67
CA LEU A 24 -11.23 2.50 0.45
C LEU A 24 -11.16 1.57 -0.77
N THR A 25 -12.22 0.81 -1.05
CA THR A 25 -12.25 -0.22 -2.11
C THR A 25 -12.02 0.31 -3.52
N GLN A 26 -12.15 1.62 -3.73
CA GLN A 26 -11.82 2.31 -4.97
C GLN A 26 -10.31 2.52 -5.21
N LEU A 27 -9.49 2.34 -4.16
CA LEU A 27 -8.06 2.66 -4.17
C LEU A 27 -7.35 1.73 -5.15
N GLU A 28 -6.51 2.31 -6.01
CA GLU A 28 -5.80 1.57 -7.06
C GLU A 28 -4.31 1.46 -6.77
N VAL A 29 -3.74 2.42 -6.04
CA VAL A 29 -2.32 2.49 -5.74
C VAL A 29 -2.13 2.80 -4.27
N LEU A 30 -1.37 1.95 -3.59
CA LEU A 30 -0.97 2.15 -2.20
C LEU A 30 0.56 2.07 -2.10
N SER A 31 1.20 3.07 -1.54
CA SER A 31 2.59 2.97 -1.07
C SER A 31 2.63 2.69 0.43
N ILE A 32 3.48 1.77 0.84
CA ILE A 32 3.85 1.47 2.23
C ILE A 32 5.37 1.56 2.42
N THR A 33 6.03 2.40 1.62
CA THR A 33 7.50 2.49 1.62
C THR A 33 8.01 3.03 2.94
N GLY A 34 9.03 2.37 3.50
CA GLY A 34 9.63 2.76 4.79
C GLY A 34 8.79 2.39 6.02
N CYS A 35 7.64 1.74 5.86
CA CYS A 35 6.90 1.16 6.97
C CYS A 35 7.59 -0.10 7.51
N ASP A 36 7.46 -0.34 8.82
CA ASP A 36 7.98 -1.51 9.50
C ASP A 36 6.91 -2.11 10.43
N PHE A 37 5.91 -2.78 9.84
CA PHE A 37 4.82 -3.35 10.62
C PHE A 37 5.37 -4.45 11.53
N GLN A 38 4.93 -4.44 12.78
CA GLN A 38 5.24 -5.48 13.78
C GLN A 38 4.10 -6.49 13.88
N GLU A 39 2.92 -6.12 13.39
CA GLU A 39 1.72 -6.94 13.37
C GLU A 39 1.23 -7.13 11.94
N ARG A 40 0.65 -8.30 11.68
CA ARG A 40 0.12 -8.64 10.37
C ARG A 40 -1.11 -7.80 10.05
N LEU A 41 -1.23 -7.36 8.80
CA LEU A 41 -2.44 -6.71 8.30
C LEU A 41 -3.66 -7.63 8.42
N SER A 42 -4.80 -7.04 8.69
CA SER A 42 -6.06 -7.76 8.77
C SER A 42 -6.50 -8.35 7.43
N GLU A 43 -7.29 -9.42 7.44
CA GLU A 43 -7.79 -10.07 6.22
C GLU A 43 -8.67 -9.15 5.35
N GLU A 44 -9.32 -8.15 5.96
CA GLU A 44 -10.16 -7.17 5.30
C GLU A 44 -9.40 -6.39 4.24
N PHE A 45 -8.08 -6.24 4.36
CA PHE A 45 -7.26 -5.57 3.34
C PHE A 45 -7.27 -6.31 1.99
N ARG A 46 -7.64 -7.60 1.94
CA ARG A 46 -7.82 -8.34 0.68
C ARG A 46 -8.97 -7.80 -0.17
N GLN A 47 -9.90 -7.04 0.41
CA GLN A 47 -10.99 -6.40 -0.33
C GLN A 47 -10.49 -5.22 -1.20
N LEU A 48 -9.28 -4.73 -0.94
CA LEU A 48 -8.64 -3.73 -1.78
C LEU A 48 -8.17 -4.38 -3.08
N HIS A 49 -8.77 -3.98 -4.20
CA HIS A 49 -8.34 -4.40 -5.53
C HIS A 49 -7.23 -3.49 -6.07
N LEU A 50 -6.11 -3.43 -5.34
CA LEU A 50 -4.95 -2.63 -5.72
C LEU A 50 -4.39 -3.09 -7.08
N LYS A 51 -4.16 -2.13 -7.97
CA LYS A 51 -3.42 -2.35 -9.22
C LYS A 51 -1.92 -2.33 -8.97
N LYS A 52 -1.47 -1.48 -8.04
CA LYS A 52 -0.05 -1.30 -7.71
C LYS A 52 0.13 -1.23 -6.19
N LEU A 53 1.05 -2.05 -5.68
CA LEU A 53 1.57 -1.91 -4.34
C LEU A 53 3.00 -1.35 -4.45
N ILE A 54 3.21 -0.15 -3.93
CA ILE A 54 4.53 0.46 -3.92
C ILE A 54 5.19 0.12 -2.59
N TYR A 55 6.10 -0.83 -2.65
CA TYR A 55 6.86 -1.25 -1.49
C TYR A 55 8.30 -1.50 -1.93
N TRP A 56 9.17 -0.56 -1.59
CA TRP A 56 10.59 -0.76 -1.78
C TRP A 56 11.23 -1.35 -0.53
N THR A 57 12.02 -2.39 -0.75
CA THR A 57 12.78 -3.06 0.29
C THR A 57 14.26 -3.02 -0.09
N SER A 58 15.12 -2.62 0.84
CA SER A 58 16.56 -2.57 0.57
C SER A 58 17.13 -3.98 0.65
N LYS A 59 17.68 -4.48 -0.46
CA LYS A 59 18.34 -5.80 -0.49
C LYS A 59 19.62 -5.86 0.36
N PHE A 60 20.10 -4.73 0.84
CA PHE A 60 21.42 -4.60 1.47
C PHE A 60 21.41 -4.66 3.01
N SER A 61 20.26 -4.68 3.69
CA SER A 61 20.21 -4.70 5.16
C SER A 61 19.48 -5.88 5.79
N GLY A 62 18.83 -6.75 5.01
CA GLY A 62 18.01 -7.84 5.55
C GLY A 62 16.80 -7.38 6.38
N SER A 63 16.55 -6.07 6.48
CA SER A 63 15.53 -5.43 7.33
C SER A 63 14.21 -5.23 6.60
N ASN A 64 13.86 -6.15 5.70
CA ASN A 64 12.59 -6.06 5.00
C ASN A 64 11.50 -6.59 5.92
N MET A 65 10.37 -5.90 5.98
CA MET A 65 9.19 -6.46 6.61
C MET A 65 8.90 -7.84 6.03
N LYS A 66 8.64 -8.80 6.91
CA LYS A 66 8.35 -10.18 6.51
C LYS A 66 7.07 -10.22 5.67
N TYR A 67 7.05 -11.08 4.65
CA TYR A 67 5.93 -11.18 3.70
C TYR A 67 4.58 -11.39 4.40
N GLU A 68 4.55 -12.25 5.42
CA GLU A 68 3.35 -12.58 6.19
C GLU A 68 2.69 -11.35 6.83
N LEU A 69 3.42 -10.26 7.06
CA LEU A 69 2.88 -9.06 7.70
C LEU A 69 2.06 -8.20 6.73
N TYR A 70 2.39 -8.22 5.44
CA TYR A 70 1.75 -7.34 4.44
C TYR A 70 1.08 -8.09 3.29
N GLU A 71 1.14 -9.42 3.25
CA GLU A 71 0.54 -10.21 2.17
C GLU A 71 -0.96 -9.98 1.91
N PRO A 72 -1.81 -9.54 2.87
CA PRO A 72 -3.17 -9.14 2.54
C PRO A 72 -3.29 -8.02 1.50
N LEU A 73 -2.27 -7.18 1.33
CA LEU A 73 -2.18 -6.16 0.27
C LEU A 73 -1.63 -6.70 -1.04
N VAL A 74 -0.95 -7.85 -0.99
CA VAL A 74 -0.37 -8.54 -2.14
C VAL A 74 -1.50 -9.30 -2.83
N GLY A 75 -2.40 -8.54 -3.45
CA GLY A 75 -3.45 -9.07 -4.32
C GLY A 75 -2.89 -9.46 -5.70
N LYS A 76 -3.67 -9.22 -6.76
CA LYS A 76 -3.23 -9.39 -8.17
C LYS A 76 -2.38 -8.22 -8.71
N GLY A 77 -2.06 -7.25 -7.85
CA GLY A 77 -1.35 -6.04 -8.24
C GLY A 77 0.14 -6.28 -8.51
N ILE A 78 0.75 -5.36 -9.25
CA ILE A 78 2.20 -5.38 -9.50
C ILE A 78 2.89 -4.66 -8.33
N THR A 79 3.85 -5.33 -7.70
CA THR A 79 4.73 -4.68 -6.72
C THR A 79 5.79 -3.87 -7.45
N GLN A 80 5.91 -2.58 -7.13
CA GLN A 80 6.89 -1.69 -7.76
C GLN A 80 7.59 -0.78 -6.74
N ARG A 81 8.70 -0.17 -7.17
CA ARG A 81 9.58 0.62 -6.28
C ARG A 81 9.11 2.06 -6.07
N TYR A 82 8.51 2.68 -7.09
CA TYR A 82 8.19 4.10 -7.11
C TYR A 82 6.82 4.34 -7.73
N PHE A 83 6.20 5.49 -7.44
CA PHE A 83 5.06 5.98 -8.21
C PHE A 83 5.50 6.29 -9.65
N ASP A 84 4.63 6.01 -10.63
CA ASP A 84 4.79 6.58 -11.97
C ASP A 84 4.23 8.01 -12.04
N ASP A 85 4.41 8.66 -13.18
CA ASP A 85 4.04 10.08 -13.32
C ASP A 85 2.53 10.30 -13.27
N ASP A 86 1.73 9.35 -13.76
CA ASP A 86 0.28 9.42 -13.65
C ASP A 86 -0.19 9.31 -12.19
N ASP A 87 0.43 8.44 -11.40
CA ASP A 87 0.16 8.29 -9.98
C ASP A 87 0.50 9.53 -9.17
N LYS A 88 1.58 10.22 -9.53
CA LYS A 88 1.98 11.51 -8.90
C LYS A 88 1.04 12.65 -9.28
N ILE A 89 0.63 12.74 -10.54
CA ILE A 89 -0.09 13.90 -11.07
C ILE A 89 -1.61 13.76 -10.88
N LYS A 90 -2.15 12.54 -10.82
CA LYS A 90 -3.60 12.27 -10.77
C LYS A 90 -3.99 11.40 -9.58
N PRO A 91 -3.85 11.87 -8.32
CA PRO A 91 -4.10 11.05 -7.13
C PRO A 91 -5.59 10.74 -6.88
N PHE A 92 -6.49 11.46 -7.55
CA PHE A 92 -7.93 11.27 -7.44
C PHE A 92 -8.52 10.74 -8.74
N LYS A 93 -9.58 9.94 -8.64
CA LYS A 93 -10.39 9.59 -9.82
C LYS A 93 -11.14 10.84 -10.27
N LEU A 94 -10.97 11.18 -11.55
CA LEU A 94 -11.85 12.10 -12.23
C LEU A 94 -13.11 11.29 -12.58
N GLY A 95 -14.22 11.66 -11.96
CA GLY A 95 -15.53 11.09 -12.26
C GLY A 95 -16.10 11.63 -13.56
#